data_AF-A0A9W7J9U6-F1
#
_entry.id   AF-A0A9W7J9U6-F1
#
_cell.length_a   1.000
_cell.length_b   1.000
_cell.length_c   1.000
_cell.angle_alpha   90.00
_cell.angle_beta   90.00
_cell.angle_gamma   90.00
#
_symmetry.space_group_name_H-M   'P 1'
#
loop_
_entity.id
_entity.type
_entity.pdbx_description
1 polymer ?
#
loop_
_entity_poly.entity_id
_entity_poly.type
_entity_poly.pdbx_seq_one_letter_code
_entity_poly.pdbx_strand_id
1 'polypeptide(L)'
;MEFSKVSSLALACLMAVALALRIADCNLEHSGGPYGENLAWGSGDLSVTDAVAMWVNEGADYDYDSNSCAPDKVCGHYTQVVWRNSVRLGCAKVTCNNGGTFITCNYDPAGNVIGEKPY
;
A
#
# COMPACT_ATOMS: atom_id res chain seq x y z
N MET A 1 22.50 -9.01 -11.37
CA MET A 1 22.39 -9.09 -9.89
C MET A 1 22.56 -7.75 -9.16
N GLU A 2 22.87 -6.64 -9.85
CA GLU A 2 23.02 -5.33 -9.18
C GLU A 2 21.73 -4.47 -9.21
N PHE A 3 21.00 -4.45 -10.31
CA PHE A 3 19.76 -3.66 -10.45
C PHE A 3 18.71 -3.97 -9.38
N SER A 4 18.51 -5.25 -9.03
CA SER A 4 17.52 -5.65 -8.03
C SER A 4 17.84 -5.16 -6.61
N LYS A 5 19.13 -4.97 -6.28
CA LYS A 5 19.51 -4.41 -4.97
C LYS A 5 19.29 -2.91 -4.95
N VAL A 6 19.63 -2.21 -6.04
CA VAL A 6 19.39 -0.77 -6.19
C VAL A 6 17.89 -0.45 -6.13
N SER A 7 17.04 -1.25 -6.78
CA SER A 7 15.57 -1.07 -6.73
C SER A 7 15.02 -1.29 -5.32
N SER A 8 15.52 -2.29 -4.58
CA SER A 8 15.11 -2.51 -3.19
C SER A 8 15.57 -1.40 -2.23
N LEU A 9 16.77 -0.83 -2.44
CA LEU A 9 17.23 0.32 -1.66
C LEU A 9 16.41 1.59 -1.98
N ALA A 10 16.05 1.81 -3.24
CA ALA A 10 15.21 2.94 -3.64
C ALA A 10 13.80 2.84 -3.03
N LEU A 11 13.20 1.65 -3.03
CA LEU A 11 11.93 1.37 -2.36
C LEU A 11 11.98 1.71 -0.86
N ALA A 12 13.03 1.25 -0.16
CA ALA A 12 13.23 1.55 1.26
C ALA A 12 13.42 3.05 1.54
N CYS A 13 14.18 3.75 0.69
CA CYS A 13 14.41 5.18 0.83
C CYS A 13 13.13 6.00 0.66
N LEU A 14 12.33 5.69 -0.36
CA LEU A 14 11.06 6.39 -0.62
C LEU A 14 10.06 6.21 0.52
N MET A 15 9.95 5.00 1.08
CA MET A 15 9.14 4.77 2.28
C MET A 15 9.60 5.62 3.47
N ALA A 16 10.92 5.69 3.72
CA ALA A 16 11.46 6.48 4.82
C ALA A 16 11.12 7.98 4.68
N VAL A 17 11.19 8.52 3.46
CA VAL A 17 10.78 9.90 3.17
C VAL A 17 9.28 10.10 3.40
N ALA A 18 8.45 9.17 2.91
CA ALA A 18 7.00 9.24 3.10
C ALA A 18 6.63 9.23 4.60
N LEU A 19 7.25 8.36 5.39
CA LEU A 19 7.07 8.33 6.85
C LEU A 19 7.45 9.66 7.50
N ALA A 20 8.61 10.21 7.14
CA ALA A 20 9.09 11.47 7.73
C ALA A 20 8.12 12.64 7.48
N LEU A 21 7.46 12.66 6.32
CA LEU A 21 6.44 13.67 6.00
C LEU A 21 5.16 13.52 6.82
N ARG A 22 4.84 12.31 7.31
CA ARG A 22 3.58 12.00 8.02
C ARG A 22 3.69 11.94 9.53
N ILE A 23 4.88 12.06 10.11
CA ILE A 23 5.04 12.14 11.58
C ILE A 23 4.19 13.27 12.19
N ALA A 24 4.09 14.41 11.50
CA ALA A 24 3.41 15.58 12.03
C ALA A 24 1.87 15.45 12.03
N ASP A 25 1.30 14.86 10.98
CA ASP A 25 -0.14 14.94 10.69
C ASP A 25 -0.85 13.58 10.56
N CYS A 26 -0.11 12.50 10.28
CA CYS A 26 -0.66 11.18 9.97
C CYS A 26 -1.58 11.16 8.74
N ASN A 27 -1.46 12.12 7.83
CA ASN A 27 -2.36 12.24 6.68
C ASN A 27 -2.20 11.09 5.68
N LEU A 28 -3.32 10.58 5.17
CA LEU A 28 -3.36 9.55 4.13
C LEU A 28 -3.15 10.17 2.75
N GLU A 29 -1.91 10.58 2.48
CA GLU A 29 -1.52 11.17 1.20
C GLU A 29 -0.49 10.29 0.51
N HIS A 30 -0.80 9.91 -0.73
CA HIS A 30 0.09 9.12 -1.56
C HIS A 30 1.38 9.85 -1.90
N SER A 31 2.49 9.12 -1.95
CA SER A 31 3.82 9.68 -2.21
C SER A 31 4.00 10.20 -3.65
N GLY A 32 3.16 9.74 -4.59
CA GLY A 32 3.29 10.05 -6.02
C GLY A 32 4.51 9.42 -6.69
N GLY A 33 5.17 8.47 -6.01
CA GLY A 33 6.33 7.75 -6.53
C GLY A 33 5.99 6.74 -7.64
N PRO A 34 7.00 6.07 -8.23
CA PRO A 34 6.80 5.12 -9.34
C PRO A 34 6.28 3.74 -8.91
N TYR A 35 6.03 3.53 -7.61
CA TYR A 35 5.62 2.26 -7.05
C TYR A 35 4.11 2.24 -6.78
N GLY A 36 3.52 1.05 -6.76
CA GLY A 36 2.20 0.87 -6.17
C GLY A 36 2.27 1.20 -4.68
N GLU A 37 1.16 1.62 -4.08
CA GLU A 37 1.15 2.08 -2.70
C GLU A 37 -0.21 1.84 -2.03
N ASN A 38 -0.18 1.17 -0.89
CA ASN A 38 -1.32 1.11 0.02
C ASN A 38 -0.98 1.88 1.30
N LEU A 39 -1.92 2.69 1.77
CA LEU A 39 -1.80 3.46 3.00
C LEU A 39 -2.83 2.99 4.03
N ALA A 40 -2.45 3.06 5.31
CA ALA A 40 -3.38 2.82 6.40
C ALA A 40 -3.09 3.78 7.55
N TRP A 41 -4.15 4.15 8.25
CA TRP A 41 -4.08 4.98 9.45
C TRP A 41 -4.89 4.33 10.56
N GLY A 42 -4.38 4.45 11.79
CA GLY A 42 -5.10 4.08 13.01
C GLY A 42 -4.97 5.17 14.06
N SER A 43 -6.00 5.33 14.89
CA SER A 43 -6.01 6.30 16.01
C SER A 43 -5.11 5.88 17.19
N GLY A 44 -4.58 4.66 17.17
CA GLY A 44 -3.61 4.14 18.14
C GLY A 44 -2.57 3.27 17.44
N ASP A 45 -2.03 2.27 18.14
CA ASP A 45 -1.09 1.33 17.51
C ASP A 45 -1.83 0.41 16.54
N LEU A 46 -1.58 0.60 15.25
CA LEU A 46 -2.03 -0.29 14.19
C LEU A 46 -0.82 -1.11 13.74
N SER A 47 -0.93 -2.44 13.73
CA SER A 47 0.15 -3.26 13.19
C SER A 47 0.12 -3.29 11.66
N VAL A 48 1.28 -3.51 11.03
CA VAL A 48 1.34 -3.68 9.56
C VAL A 48 0.51 -4.90 9.13
N THR A 49 0.47 -5.95 9.94
CA THR A 49 -0.34 -7.15 9.66
C THR A 49 -1.84 -6.83 9.68
N ASP A 50 -2.30 -6.04 10.63
CA ASP A 50 -3.70 -5.62 10.69
C ASP A 50 -4.07 -4.72 9.51
N ALA A 51 -3.18 -3.79 9.13
CA ALA A 51 -3.38 -2.96 7.94
C ALA A 51 -3.50 -3.81 6.67
N VAL A 52 -2.62 -4.81 6.49
CA VAL A 52 -2.71 -5.75 5.36
C VAL A 52 -4.00 -6.56 5.41
N ALA A 53 -4.44 -7.01 6.60
CA ALA A 53 -5.70 -7.72 6.74
C ALA A 53 -6.91 -6.86 6.35
N MET A 54 -6.91 -5.56 6.72
CA MET A 54 -7.93 -4.61 6.27
C MET A 54 -8.00 -4.52 4.75
N TRP A 55 -6.85 -4.38 4.08
CA TRP A 55 -6.79 -4.34 2.62
C TRP A 55 -7.23 -5.65 1.98
N VAL A 56 -6.84 -6.80 2.52
CA VAL A 56 -7.26 -8.11 2.00
C VAL A 56 -8.77 -8.32 2.14
N ASN A 57 -9.38 -7.83 3.22
CA ASN A 57 -10.80 -7.98 3.46
C ASN A 57 -11.68 -7.24 2.42
N GLU A 58 -11.14 -6.24 1.72
CA GLU A 58 -11.84 -5.61 0.58
C GLU A 58 -12.15 -6.62 -0.54
N GLY A 59 -11.43 -7.75 -0.60
CA GLY A 59 -11.71 -8.82 -1.55
C GLY A 59 -13.12 -9.42 -1.43
N ALA A 60 -13.79 -9.25 -0.28
CA ALA A 60 -15.19 -9.65 -0.11
C ALA A 60 -16.17 -8.80 -0.96
N ASP A 61 -15.75 -7.60 -1.36
CA ASP A 61 -16.51 -6.66 -2.18
C ASP A 61 -16.06 -6.66 -3.65
N TYR A 62 -15.03 -7.44 -4.01
CA TYR A 62 -14.46 -7.49 -5.36
C TYR A 62 -15.00 -8.68 -6.17
N ASP A 63 -15.52 -8.41 -7.36
CA ASP A 63 -15.90 -9.42 -8.34
C ASP A 63 -14.83 -9.57 -9.42
N TYR A 64 -14.18 -10.74 -9.43
CA TYR A 64 -13.13 -11.07 -10.37
C TYR A 64 -13.65 -11.21 -11.81
N ASP A 65 -14.84 -11.74 -12.03
CA ASP A 65 -15.35 -12.02 -13.37
C ASP A 65 -15.59 -10.73 -14.13
N SER A 66 -16.26 -9.78 -13.48
CA SER A 66 -16.51 -8.43 -14.00
C SER A 66 -15.36 -7.44 -13.83
N ASN A 67 -14.31 -7.81 -13.07
CA ASN A 67 -13.20 -6.92 -12.67
C ASN A 67 -13.70 -5.62 -12.04
N SER A 68 -14.69 -5.73 -11.15
CA SER A 68 -15.36 -4.57 -10.56
C SER A 68 -15.44 -4.68 -9.05
N CYS A 69 -15.55 -3.52 -8.40
CA CYS A 69 -15.79 -3.42 -6.97
C CYS A 69 -17.28 -3.14 -6.74
N ALA A 70 -17.84 -3.67 -5.66
CA ALA A 70 -19.22 -3.40 -5.28
C ALA A 70 -19.47 -1.88 -5.13
N PRO A 71 -20.70 -1.40 -5.41
CA PRO A 71 -21.04 0.01 -5.28
C PRO A 71 -20.70 0.56 -3.89
N ASP A 72 -20.15 1.77 -3.86
CA ASP A 72 -19.73 2.47 -2.64
C ASP A 72 -18.66 1.74 -1.79
N LYS A 73 -17.97 0.74 -2.37
CA LYS A 73 -16.85 0.04 -1.74
C LYS A 73 -15.50 0.43 -2.35
N VAL A 74 -14.44 0.07 -1.64
CA VAL A 74 -13.05 0.23 -2.07
C VAL A 74 -12.46 -1.16 -2.21
N CYS A 75 -11.83 -1.45 -3.34
CA CYS A 75 -11.14 -2.72 -3.60
C CYS A 75 -9.71 -2.54 -4.09
N GLY A 76 -9.26 -1.28 -4.27
CA GLY A 76 -7.96 -0.96 -4.85
C GLY A 76 -6.80 -1.45 -4.00
N HIS A 77 -6.97 -1.52 -2.68
CA HIS A 77 -5.93 -2.04 -1.81
C HIS A 77 -5.85 -3.57 -1.93
N TYR A 78 -6.99 -4.27 -1.97
CA TYR A 78 -7.03 -5.71 -2.22
C TYR A 78 -6.37 -6.05 -3.56
N THR A 79 -6.78 -5.41 -4.65
CA THR A 79 -6.25 -5.74 -5.99
C THR A 79 -4.75 -5.48 -6.08
N GLN A 80 -4.23 -4.47 -5.39
CA GLN A 80 -2.79 -4.25 -5.28
C GLN A 80 -2.08 -5.34 -4.46
N VAL A 81 -2.66 -5.79 -3.34
CA VAL A 81 -2.08 -6.86 -2.51
C VAL A 81 -1.93 -8.16 -3.29
N VAL A 82 -2.92 -8.50 -4.11
CA VAL A 82 -2.94 -9.76 -4.89
C VAL A 82 -2.44 -9.58 -6.33
N TRP A 83 -1.80 -8.45 -6.65
CA TRP A 83 -1.34 -8.15 -8.01
C TRP A 83 -0.18 -9.05 -8.41
N ARG A 84 -0.41 -9.94 -9.37
CA ARG A 84 0.53 -10.98 -9.80
C ARG A 84 1.90 -10.45 -10.23
N ASN A 85 1.92 -9.27 -10.84
CA ASN A 85 3.15 -8.68 -11.36
C ASN A 85 3.94 -7.88 -10.31
N SER A 86 3.38 -7.61 -9.13
CA SER A 86 4.07 -6.91 -8.05
C SER A 86 4.96 -7.89 -7.27
N VAL A 87 6.23 -8.00 -7.69
CA VAL A 87 7.17 -9.04 -7.19
C VAL A 87 8.07 -8.57 -6.06
N ARG A 88 8.08 -7.27 -5.76
CA ARG A 88 8.80 -6.66 -4.64
C ARG A 88 7.82 -5.89 -3.77
N LEU A 89 7.97 -6.05 -2.46
CA LEU A 89 7.14 -5.41 -1.44
C LEU A 89 8.04 -4.86 -0.35
N GLY A 90 7.74 -3.65 0.11
CA GLY A 90 8.29 -3.07 1.32
C GLY A 90 7.17 -2.39 2.11
N CYS A 91 7.22 -2.47 3.43
CA CYS A 91 6.26 -1.79 4.30
C CYS A 91 7.00 -1.04 5.41
N ALA A 92 6.42 0.06 5.84
CA ALA A 92 6.95 0.89 6.91
C ALA A 92 5.82 1.47 7.77
N LYS A 93 6.10 1.63 9.07
CA LYS A 93 5.18 2.14 10.09
C LYS A 93 5.83 3.30 10.83
N VAL A 94 5.04 4.34 11.14
CA VAL A 94 5.45 5.41 12.04
C VAL A 94 4.32 5.78 13.01
N THR A 95 4.69 6.09 14.25
CA THR A 95 3.77 6.72 15.21
C THR A 95 3.85 8.23 15.04
N CYS A 96 2.70 8.86 14.82
CA CYS A 96 2.58 10.29 14.60
C CYS A 96 2.48 11.05 15.93
N ASN A 97 2.69 12.37 15.87
CA ASN A 97 2.63 13.24 17.05
C ASN A 97 1.25 13.26 17.74
N ASN A 98 0.19 12.95 17.01
CA ASN A 98 -1.18 12.83 17.55
C ASN A 98 -1.46 11.48 18.24
N GLY A 99 -0.45 10.60 18.35
CA GLY A 99 -0.58 9.26 18.94
C GLY A 99 -1.15 8.19 17.99
N GLY A 100 -1.56 8.58 16.79
CA GLY A 100 -1.98 7.67 15.73
C GLY A 100 -0.80 6.97 15.05
N THR A 101 -1.12 6.02 14.19
CA THR A 101 -0.16 5.26 13.39
C THR A 101 -0.42 5.51 11.91
N PHE A 102 0.64 5.78 11.15
CA PHE A 102 0.64 5.78 9.70
C PHE A 102 1.45 4.60 9.16
N ILE A 103 0.90 3.87 8.21
CA ILE A 103 1.53 2.74 7.53
C ILE A 103 1.49 2.97 6.03
N THR A 104 2.60 2.69 5.36
CA THR A 104 2.67 2.57 3.91
C THR A 104 3.27 1.22 3.52
N CYS A 105 2.73 0.61 2.48
CA CYS A 105 3.34 -0.53 1.79
C CYS A 105 3.48 -0.19 0.31
N ASN A 106 4.71 -0.29 -0.22
CA ASN A 106 5.00 -0.05 -1.63
C ASN A 106 5.26 -1.35 -2.40
N TYR A 107 4.76 -1.39 -3.64
CA TYR A 107 4.73 -2.55 -4.51
C TYR A 107 5.47 -2.24 -5.82
N ASP A 108 6.33 -3.15 -6.26
CA ASP A 108 7.15 -2.95 -7.45
C ASP A 108 7.26 -4.22 -8.31
N PRO A 109 6.86 -4.17 -9.59
CA PRO A 109 6.13 -3.09 -10.27
C PRO A 109 4.80 -2.70 -9.61
N ALA A 110 4.33 -1.48 -9.89
CA ALA A 110 3.01 -1.00 -9.48
C ALA A 110 1.90 -1.88 -10.06
N GLY A 111 0.85 -2.12 -9.26
CA GLY A 111 -0.34 -2.83 -9.70
C GLY A 111 -1.44 -1.87 -10.16
N ASN A 112 -2.68 -2.38 -10.17
CA ASN A 112 -3.89 -1.62 -10.51
C ASN A 112 -3.82 -0.93 -11.89
N VAL A 113 -3.22 -1.61 -12.88
CA VAL A 113 -3.17 -1.13 -14.26
C VAL A 113 -4.59 -1.12 -14.84
N ILE A 114 -5.00 0.02 -15.40
CA ILE A 114 -6.35 0.21 -15.94
C ILE A 114 -6.63 -0.83 -17.02
N GLY A 115 -7.71 -1.61 -16.83
CA GLY A 115 -8.15 -2.63 -17.77
C GLY A 115 -7.51 -4.01 -17.56
N GLU A 116 -6.57 -4.16 -16.64
CA GLU A 116 -5.96 -5.44 -16.28
C GLU A 116 -6.63 -6.06 -15.04
N LYS A 117 -6.63 -7.40 -14.97
CA LYS A 117 -7.05 -8.15 -13.77
C LYS A 117 -5.84 -8.43 -12.88
N PRO A 118 -6.04 -8.55 -11.56
CA PRO A 118 -4.92 -8.71 -10.63
C PRO A 118 -4.19 -10.06 -10.73
N TYR A 119 -4.81 -11.13 -11.25
CA TYR A 119 -4.17 -12.45 -11.41
C TYR A 119 -4.80 -13.29 -12.52
#